data_AF-A0AAF0LQP6-F1
#
_entry.id   AF-A0AAF0LQP6-F1
#
_cell.length_a   1.000
_cell.length_b   1.000
_cell.length_c   1.000
_cell.angle_alpha   90.00
_cell.angle_beta   90.00
_cell.angle_gamma   90.00
#
_symmetry.space_group_name_H-M   'P 1'
#
loop_
_entity.id
_entity.type
_entity.pdbx_description
1 polymer ?
#
loop_
_entity_poly.entity_id
_entity_poly.type
_entity_poly.pdbx_seq_one_letter_code
_entity_poly.pdbx_strand_id
1 'polypeptide(L)'
;MTDPFDPGSRYGRRHAQKLERAASADRARTRGTADDPGVPERDPDEPFVGWRFVQSRRWLGYFAIAVAFAIVCTLFGMWQWDRRNEAVRQNDQVALNYEHTPVPLDRALPRAASWDESLTWLRVEVTGRYDVDDQLLVRNRVHNGQPGFEVLTPLVTADGRAFVVDRGWVPTGNAQDAPDHVPAPPSGEVTAIVRLQQSEPRIPGRTDPAHTDQVQSVTLSDVAKKVDTPIWTGGYGQLASESPAPAEARPLGWDRPTADTGLHLSYFIQWFMFAAGGFGFLAYLMVQEYRNLNQDDPEERERALERQRRKDAKPKTDAEIEDELIQARR
;
A
#
# COMPACT_ATOMS: atom_id res chain seq x y z
N MET A 1 -26.16 -45.80 -28.94
CA MET A 1 -26.77 -45.20 -30.15
C MET A 1 -25.69 -44.35 -30.81
N THR A 2 -24.92 -44.98 -31.68
CA THR A 2 -23.92 -44.30 -32.53
C THR A 2 -24.61 -43.93 -33.83
N ASP A 3 -24.75 -42.63 -34.08
CA ASP A 3 -25.33 -42.11 -35.31
C ASP A 3 -24.46 -42.55 -36.51
N PRO A 4 -25.05 -43.14 -37.57
CA PRO A 4 -24.29 -43.54 -38.74
C PRO A 4 -23.77 -42.31 -39.48
N PHE A 5 -22.51 -42.39 -39.92
CA PHE A 5 -21.82 -41.32 -40.65
C PHE A 5 -22.60 -40.92 -41.91
N ASP A 6 -23.07 -39.67 -41.96
CA ASP A 6 -23.75 -39.09 -43.13
C ASP A 6 -22.72 -38.43 -44.07
N PRO A 7 -22.47 -39.02 -45.26
CA PRO A 7 -21.54 -38.47 -46.25
C PRO A 7 -22.04 -37.17 -46.90
N GLY A 8 -23.33 -36.83 -46.79
CA GLY A 8 -23.90 -35.57 -47.27
C GLY A 8 -23.67 -34.37 -46.34
N SER A 9 -23.27 -34.62 -45.09
CA SER A 9 -23.02 -33.58 -44.09
C SER A 9 -21.84 -32.66 -44.47
N ARG A 10 -21.81 -31.44 -43.92
CA ARG A 10 -20.69 -30.49 -44.13
C ARG A 10 -19.34 -31.07 -43.71
N TYR A 11 -19.36 -31.97 -42.72
CA TYR A 11 -18.19 -32.72 -42.26
C TYR A 11 -17.82 -33.84 -43.24
N GLY A 12 -18.81 -34.61 -43.72
CA GLY A 12 -18.63 -35.65 -44.73
C GLY A 12 -18.03 -35.12 -46.04
N ARG A 13 -18.51 -33.98 -46.55
CA ARG A 13 -17.97 -33.34 -47.76
C ARG A 13 -16.53 -32.86 -47.62
N ARG A 14 -16.15 -32.32 -46.46
CA ARG A 14 -14.76 -31.90 -46.18
C ARG A 14 -13.83 -33.10 -46.02
N HIS A 15 -14.32 -34.20 -45.44
CA HIS A 15 -13.56 -35.43 -45.32
C HIS A 15 -13.33 -36.09 -46.68
N ALA A 16 -14.35 -36.13 -47.55
CA ALA A 16 -14.24 -36.62 -48.92
C ALA A 16 -13.24 -35.80 -49.76
N GLN A 17 -13.30 -34.46 -49.71
CA GLN A 17 -12.32 -33.60 -50.39
C GLN A 17 -10.89 -33.79 -49.88
N LYS A 18 -10.71 -34.11 -48.59
CA LYS A 18 -9.40 -34.39 -48.00
C LYS A 18 -8.83 -35.72 -48.50
N LEU A 19 -9.68 -36.74 -48.64
CA LEU A 19 -9.30 -38.05 -49.19
C LEU A 19 -9.00 -37.97 -50.69
N GLU A 20 -9.76 -37.21 -51.47
CA GLU A 20 -9.48 -36.97 -52.90
C GLU A 20 -8.16 -36.23 -53.12
N ARG A 21 -7.86 -35.20 -52.30
CA ARG A 21 -6.57 -34.50 -52.36
C ARG A 21 -5.40 -35.41 -51.98
N ALA A 22 -5.58 -36.27 -50.97
CA ALA A 22 -4.57 -37.25 -50.58
C ALA A 22 -4.33 -38.28 -51.69
N ALA A 23 -5.38 -38.81 -52.31
CA ALA A 23 -5.27 -39.76 -53.42
C ALA A 23 -4.68 -39.13 -54.70
N SER A 24 -4.94 -37.84 -54.94
CA SER A 24 -4.36 -37.09 -56.06
C SER A 24 -2.86 -36.82 -55.85
N ALA A 25 -2.47 -36.49 -54.61
CA ALA A 25 -1.07 -36.32 -54.23
C ALA A 25 -0.28 -37.63 -54.32
N ASP A 26 -0.91 -38.77 -53.97
CA ASP A 26 -0.28 -40.08 -54.03
C ASP A 26 -0.08 -40.58 -55.48
N ARG A 27 -1.05 -40.29 -56.37
CA ARG A 27 -0.92 -40.53 -57.82
C ARG A 27 0.12 -39.62 -58.50
N ALA A 28 0.31 -38.41 -58.01
CA ALA A 28 1.37 -37.52 -58.46
C ALA A 28 2.76 -38.03 -58.02
N ARG A 29 2.88 -38.56 -56.79
CA ARG A 29 4.11 -39.21 -56.29
C ARG A 29 4.51 -40.45 -57.07
N THR A 30 3.56 -41.25 -57.54
CA THR A 30 3.85 -42.49 -58.30
C THR A 30 4.20 -42.27 -59.77
N ARG A 31 4.02 -41.06 -60.33
CA ARG A 31 4.38 -40.73 -61.72
C ARG A 31 5.68 -39.94 -61.88
N GLY A 32 6.25 -39.41 -60.79
CA GLY A 32 7.50 -38.65 -60.81
C GLY A 32 8.70 -39.54 -60.49
N THR A 33 9.63 -39.67 -61.44
CA THR A 33 10.95 -40.30 -61.29
C THR A 33 11.79 -39.64 -60.19
N ALA A 34 12.65 -40.45 -59.58
CA ALA A 34 13.56 -40.13 -58.49
C ALA A 34 14.43 -38.87 -58.74
N ASP A 35 14.37 -37.93 -57.79
CA ASP A 35 15.55 -37.30 -57.16
C ASP A 35 15.10 -36.38 -55.99
N ASP A 36 15.87 -36.43 -54.91
CA ASP A 36 15.91 -35.55 -53.72
C ASP A 36 14.62 -35.40 -52.84
N PRO A 37 14.62 -35.75 -51.53
CA PRO A 37 13.54 -35.37 -50.62
C PRO A 37 13.67 -33.89 -50.26
N GLY A 38 13.45 -33.03 -51.25
CA GLY A 38 13.32 -31.60 -51.08
C GLY A 38 12.22 -31.32 -50.08
N VAL A 39 12.58 -30.55 -49.05
CA VAL A 39 11.66 -29.79 -48.20
C VAL A 39 10.57 -29.23 -49.12
N PRO A 40 9.26 -29.39 -48.82
CA PRO A 40 8.21 -28.85 -49.69
C PRO A 40 8.47 -27.37 -49.93
N GLU A 41 8.95 -27.06 -51.12
CA GLU A 41 9.36 -25.71 -51.51
C GLU A 41 8.08 -24.89 -51.60
N ARG A 42 7.97 -23.93 -50.70
CA ARG A 42 6.83 -23.02 -50.61
C ARG A 42 6.66 -22.32 -51.95
N ASP A 43 5.40 -22.13 -52.35
CA ASP A 43 5.08 -21.34 -53.54
C ASP A 43 5.76 -19.96 -53.41
N PRO A 44 6.70 -19.59 -54.31
CA PRO A 44 7.45 -18.32 -54.23
C PRO A 44 6.52 -17.09 -54.25
N ASP A 45 5.28 -17.26 -54.68
CA ASP A 45 4.26 -16.23 -54.72
C ASP A 45 3.39 -16.14 -53.45
N GLU A 46 3.56 -17.02 -52.45
CA GLU A 46 2.82 -16.94 -51.18
C GLU A 46 3.38 -15.84 -50.26
N PRO A 47 2.67 -14.70 -50.07
CA PRO A 47 3.22 -13.57 -49.33
C PRO A 47 3.45 -13.92 -47.86
N PHE A 48 4.62 -13.53 -47.34
CA PHE A 48 4.91 -13.63 -45.91
C PHE A 48 3.90 -12.80 -45.09
N VAL A 49 3.50 -13.33 -43.93
CA VAL A 49 2.47 -12.70 -43.07
C VAL A 49 2.97 -11.37 -42.49
N GLY A 50 4.29 -11.22 -42.31
CA GLY A 50 4.91 -10.02 -41.76
C GLY A 50 4.33 -9.66 -40.39
N TRP A 51 4.13 -8.36 -40.11
CA TRP A 51 3.50 -7.88 -38.88
C TRP A 51 1.96 -7.81 -38.94
N ARG A 52 1.33 -8.20 -40.06
CA ARG A 52 -0.12 -8.05 -40.26
C ARG A 52 -0.95 -8.86 -39.25
N PHE A 53 -0.38 -9.92 -38.67
CA PHE A 53 -1.06 -10.75 -37.67
C PHE A 53 -1.42 -9.97 -36.37
N VAL A 54 -0.71 -8.88 -36.05
CA VAL A 54 -0.98 -8.03 -34.87
C VAL A 54 -2.35 -7.35 -34.98
N GLN A 55 -2.87 -7.14 -36.20
CA GLN A 55 -4.21 -6.60 -36.44
C GLN A 55 -5.32 -7.64 -36.26
N SER A 56 -4.98 -8.91 -36.03
CA SER A 56 -6.00 -9.94 -35.79
C SER A 56 -6.75 -9.70 -34.48
N ARG A 57 -8.00 -10.16 -34.41
CA ARG A 57 -8.86 -10.02 -33.22
C ARG A 57 -8.19 -10.56 -31.94
N ARG A 58 -7.38 -11.62 -32.05
CA ARG A 58 -6.63 -12.20 -30.92
C ARG A 58 -5.62 -11.20 -30.36
N TRP A 59 -4.80 -10.59 -31.22
CA TRP A 59 -3.75 -9.67 -30.81
C TRP A 59 -4.30 -8.31 -30.36
N LEU A 60 -5.38 -7.83 -30.98
CA LEU A 60 -6.16 -6.70 -30.45
C LEU A 60 -6.73 -7.01 -29.06
N GLY A 61 -7.18 -8.24 -28.81
CA GLY A 61 -7.61 -8.69 -27.49
C GLY A 61 -6.49 -8.65 -26.45
N TYR A 62 -5.31 -9.17 -26.77
CA TYR A 62 -4.14 -9.11 -25.88
C TYR A 62 -3.67 -7.67 -25.62
N PHE A 63 -3.70 -6.81 -26.64
CA PHE A 63 -3.42 -5.39 -26.46
C PHE A 63 -4.44 -4.73 -25.53
N ALA A 64 -5.73 -4.99 -25.72
CA ALA A 64 -6.78 -4.46 -24.83
C ALA A 64 -6.59 -4.93 -23.37
N ILE A 65 -6.20 -6.19 -23.16
CA ILE A 65 -5.87 -6.72 -21.83
C ILE A 65 -4.66 -5.99 -21.24
N ALA A 66 -3.59 -5.80 -22.01
CA ALA A 66 -2.40 -5.08 -21.55
C ALA A 66 -2.72 -3.62 -21.17
N VAL A 67 -3.57 -2.95 -21.95
CA VAL A 67 -4.07 -1.60 -21.64
C VAL A 67 -4.90 -1.61 -20.35
N ALA A 68 -5.86 -2.53 -20.22
CA ALA A 68 -6.66 -2.64 -19.00
C ALA A 68 -5.80 -2.91 -17.76
N PHE A 69 -4.81 -3.81 -17.87
CA PHE A 69 -3.84 -4.08 -16.83
C PHE A 69 -3.03 -2.84 -16.46
N ALA A 70 -2.51 -2.12 -17.46
CA ALA A 70 -1.77 -0.88 -17.23
C ALA A 70 -2.61 0.19 -16.53
N ILE A 71 -3.89 0.35 -16.90
CA ILE A 71 -4.82 1.25 -16.22
C ILE A 71 -4.95 0.88 -14.74
N VAL A 72 -5.19 -0.40 -14.44
CA VAL A 72 -5.28 -0.88 -13.05
C VAL A 72 -3.99 -0.61 -12.27
N CYS A 73 -2.83 -0.90 -12.86
CA CYS A 73 -1.54 -0.59 -12.25
C CYS A 73 -1.39 0.91 -11.99
N THR A 74 -1.75 1.78 -12.93
CA THR A 74 -1.70 3.23 -12.73
C THR A 74 -2.63 3.69 -11.59
N LEU A 75 -3.84 3.13 -11.49
CA LEU A 75 -4.76 3.43 -10.38
C LEU A 75 -4.15 3.06 -9.03
N PHE A 76 -3.54 1.88 -8.91
CA PHE A 76 -2.86 1.48 -7.69
C PHE A 76 -1.60 2.30 -7.41
N GLY A 77 -0.86 2.69 -8.44
CA GLY A 77 0.24 3.63 -8.34
C GLY A 77 -0.23 4.95 -7.73
N MET A 78 -1.24 5.58 -8.33
CA MET A 78 -1.79 6.84 -7.83
C MET A 78 -2.32 6.74 -6.40
N TRP A 79 -2.99 5.64 -6.05
CA TRP A 79 -3.40 5.41 -4.66
C TRP A 79 -2.21 5.37 -3.69
N GLN A 80 -1.09 4.72 -4.06
CA GLN A 80 0.13 4.74 -3.25
C GLN A 80 0.75 6.13 -3.16
N TRP A 81 0.71 6.92 -4.24
CA TRP A 81 1.15 8.31 -4.22
C TRP A 81 0.34 9.16 -3.23
N ASP A 82 -0.97 8.98 -3.19
CA ASP A 82 -1.84 9.69 -2.25
C ASP A 82 -1.55 9.30 -0.80
N ARG A 83 -1.35 8.00 -0.52
CA ARG A 83 -0.92 7.53 0.81
C ARG A 83 0.42 8.13 1.24
N ARG A 84 1.39 8.21 0.32
CA ARG A 84 2.67 8.88 0.57
C ARG A 84 2.47 10.34 0.93
N ASN A 85 1.68 11.08 0.16
CA ASN A 85 1.49 12.52 0.38
C ASN A 85 0.78 12.79 1.70
N GLU A 86 -0.15 11.92 2.12
CA GLU A 86 -0.76 12.00 3.44
C GLU A 86 0.28 11.81 4.55
N ALA A 87 1.13 10.79 4.45
CA ALA A 87 2.21 10.57 5.42
C ALA A 87 3.21 11.75 5.45
N VAL A 88 3.55 12.32 4.29
CA VAL A 88 4.39 13.52 4.19
C VAL A 88 3.73 14.71 4.88
N ARG A 89 2.43 14.96 4.64
CA ARG A 89 1.68 16.05 5.28
C ARG A 89 1.72 15.92 6.81
N GLN A 90 1.51 14.72 7.33
CA GLN A 90 1.57 14.44 8.77
C GLN A 90 2.98 14.71 9.33
N ASN A 91 4.02 14.24 8.64
CA ASN A 91 5.41 14.46 9.04
C ASN A 91 5.79 15.95 9.04
N ASP A 92 5.37 16.68 8.01
CA ASP A 92 5.60 18.12 7.92
C ASP A 92 4.88 18.87 9.05
N GLN A 93 3.65 18.47 9.41
CA GLN A 93 2.97 19.02 10.58
C GLN A 93 3.75 18.77 11.88
N VAL A 94 4.24 17.55 12.12
CA VAL A 94 5.10 17.27 13.29
C VAL A 94 6.36 18.14 13.24
N ALA A 95 7.02 18.25 12.09
CA ALA A 95 8.24 19.05 11.95
C ALA A 95 8.02 20.54 12.25
N LEU A 96 6.89 21.10 11.83
CA LEU A 96 6.53 22.50 12.06
C LEU A 96 6.10 22.77 13.51
N ASN A 97 5.31 21.88 14.09
CA ASN A 97 4.57 22.17 15.32
C ASN A 97 5.20 21.60 16.59
N TYR A 98 5.85 20.42 16.51
CA TYR A 98 6.23 19.64 17.69
C TYR A 98 7.25 20.35 18.60
N GLU A 99 8.11 21.18 18.02
CA GLU A 99 9.10 22.01 18.71
C GLU A 99 8.83 23.51 18.59
N HIS A 100 7.65 23.90 18.10
CA HIS A 100 7.27 25.31 17.93
C HIS A 100 7.35 26.07 19.26
N THR A 101 7.69 27.36 19.21
CA THR A 101 7.63 28.21 20.42
C THR A 101 6.20 28.22 20.97
N PRO A 102 5.97 27.94 22.26
CA PRO A 102 4.61 27.84 22.80
C PRO A 102 3.76 29.07 22.51
N VAL A 103 2.51 28.83 22.11
CA VAL A 103 1.50 29.87 21.85
C VAL A 103 0.45 29.84 22.96
N PRO A 104 -0.09 30.99 23.42
CA PRO A 104 -1.15 30.99 24.42
C PRO A 104 -2.42 30.24 23.96
N LEU A 105 -3.08 29.53 24.88
CA LEU A 105 -4.29 28.74 24.62
C LEU A 105 -5.36 29.50 23.84
N ASP A 106 -5.73 30.70 24.27
CA ASP A 106 -6.81 31.47 23.63
C ASP A 106 -6.47 31.93 22.21
N ARG A 107 -5.18 31.99 21.87
CA ARG A 107 -4.75 32.29 20.50
C ARG A 107 -4.81 31.04 19.61
N ALA A 108 -4.49 29.87 20.14
CA ALA A 108 -4.57 28.62 19.40
C ALA A 108 -6.03 28.12 19.26
N LEU A 109 -6.83 28.24 20.31
CA LEU A 109 -8.23 27.81 20.38
C LEU A 109 -9.13 28.99 20.82
N PRO A 110 -9.41 29.94 19.90
CA PRO A 110 -10.17 31.16 20.23
C PRO A 110 -11.63 30.88 20.62
N ARG A 111 -12.17 29.71 20.26
CA ARG A 111 -13.46 29.22 20.72
C ARG A 111 -13.29 27.85 21.35
N ALA A 112 -14.03 27.57 22.41
CA ALA A 112 -13.94 26.30 23.14
C ALA A 112 -14.12 25.08 22.23
N ALA A 113 -14.99 25.18 21.21
CA ALA A 113 -15.29 24.09 20.28
C ALA A 113 -14.59 24.21 18.91
N SER A 114 -13.70 25.20 18.69
CA SER A 114 -13.01 25.31 17.40
C SER A 114 -11.85 24.34 17.31
N TRP A 115 -11.70 23.68 16.17
CA TRP A 115 -10.53 22.88 15.81
C TRP A 115 -10.13 23.16 14.37
N ASP A 116 -8.82 23.20 14.13
CA ASP A 116 -8.21 23.25 12.81
C ASP A 116 -7.14 22.15 12.76
N GLU A 117 -7.14 21.32 11.71
CA GLU A 117 -6.22 20.20 11.58
C GLU A 117 -4.74 20.62 11.63
N SER A 118 -4.43 21.85 11.22
CA SER A 118 -3.08 22.41 11.27
C SER A 118 -2.56 22.65 12.69
N LEU A 119 -3.42 22.60 13.71
CA LEU A 119 -3.03 22.76 15.11
C LEU A 119 -2.48 21.49 15.75
N THR A 120 -2.62 20.33 15.11
CA THR A 120 -2.11 19.06 15.64
C THR A 120 -0.62 19.17 15.95
N TRP A 121 -0.20 18.72 17.13
CA TRP A 121 1.15 18.83 17.70
C TRP A 121 1.61 20.23 18.10
N LEU A 122 0.81 21.29 17.88
CA LEU A 122 1.22 22.66 18.18
C LEU A 122 1.46 22.79 19.69
N ARG A 123 2.62 23.35 20.03
CA ARG A 123 2.95 23.66 21.42
C ARG A 123 2.13 24.84 21.91
N VAL A 124 1.35 24.60 22.96
CA VAL A 124 0.47 25.58 23.57
C VAL A 124 0.80 25.72 25.05
N GLU A 125 0.81 26.95 25.53
CA GLU A 125 0.95 27.28 26.94
C GLU A 125 -0.43 27.48 27.56
N VAL A 126 -0.65 26.80 28.69
CA VAL A 126 -1.88 26.87 29.48
C VAL A 126 -1.51 27.08 30.94
N THR A 127 -2.10 28.07 31.59
CA THR A 127 -1.90 28.34 33.02
C THR A 127 -3.20 28.15 33.78
N GLY A 128 -3.14 27.40 34.88
CA GLY A 128 -4.31 27.09 35.70
C GLY A 128 -3.98 26.23 36.91
N ARG A 129 -5.00 25.62 37.50
CA ARG A 129 -4.89 24.67 38.60
C ARG A 129 -5.49 23.34 38.18
N TYR A 130 -4.77 22.24 38.39
CA TYR A 130 -5.30 20.93 38.09
C TYR A 130 -6.49 20.60 39.00
N ASP A 131 -7.56 20.12 38.38
CA ASP A 131 -8.70 19.51 39.06
C ASP A 131 -8.45 18.01 39.14
N VAL A 132 -8.04 17.55 40.32
CA VAL A 132 -7.70 16.14 40.55
C VAL A 132 -8.94 15.31 40.84
N ASP A 133 -10.02 15.94 41.32
CA ASP A 133 -11.27 15.26 41.64
C ASP A 133 -11.99 14.81 40.35
N ASP A 134 -11.88 15.60 39.28
CA ASP A 134 -12.39 15.31 37.93
C ASP A 134 -11.37 14.59 37.02
N GLN A 135 -10.33 13.97 37.59
CA GLN A 135 -9.34 13.22 36.82
C GLN A 135 -9.96 11.95 36.20
N LEU A 136 -9.71 11.74 34.91
CA LEU A 136 -10.18 10.57 34.17
C LEU A 136 -9.04 9.67 33.69
N LEU A 137 -9.34 8.38 33.50
CA LEU A 137 -8.42 7.39 32.95
C LEU A 137 -8.90 6.85 31.61
N VAL A 138 -8.12 7.03 30.55
CA VAL A 138 -8.44 6.43 29.25
C VAL A 138 -7.93 5.00 29.22
N ARG A 139 -8.83 4.02 29.08
CA ARG A 139 -8.45 2.60 29.15
C ARG A 139 -7.89 2.06 27.84
N ASN A 140 -7.29 0.88 27.93
CA ASN A 140 -6.85 0.09 26.77
C ASN A 140 -5.81 0.81 25.91
N ARG A 141 -4.93 1.55 26.56
CA ARG A 141 -3.82 2.25 25.93
C ARG A 141 -2.58 1.38 26.02
N VAL A 142 -2.07 0.94 24.88
CA VAL A 142 -0.90 0.08 24.82
C VAL A 142 0.34 0.93 24.63
N HIS A 143 1.31 0.76 25.51
CA HIS A 143 2.62 1.39 25.39
C HIS A 143 3.71 0.30 25.50
N ASN A 144 4.59 0.21 24.50
CA ASN A 144 5.66 -0.80 24.43
C ASN A 144 5.19 -2.25 24.72
N GLY A 145 4.01 -2.61 24.18
CA GLY A 145 3.42 -3.95 24.34
C GLY A 145 2.74 -4.22 25.68
N GLN A 146 2.71 -3.24 26.59
CA GLN A 146 2.04 -3.34 27.89
C GLN A 146 0.70 -2.59 27.86
N PRO A 147 -0.40 -3.16 28.39
CA PRO A 147 -1.66 -2.45 28.53
C PRO A 147 -1.60 -1.46 29.70
N GLY A 148 -2.25 -0.32 29.54
CA GLY A 148 -2.34 0.69 30.57
C GLY A 148 -3.37 1.76 30.25
N PHE A 149 -3.16 2.92 30.87
CA PHE A 149 -4.12 4.00 30.91
C PHE A 149 -3.43 5.33 30.63
N GLU A 150 -4.11 6.22 29.92
CA GLU A 150 -3.73 7.63 29.86
C GLU A 150 -4.41 8.38 31.00
N VAL A 151 -3.70 9.33 31.60
CA VAL A 151 -4.19 10.14 32.71
C VAL A 151 -4.63 11.50 32.19
N LEU A 152 -5.94 11.72 32.12
CA LEU A 152 -6.52 13.01 31.75
C LEU A 152 -6.85 13.81 33.01
N THR A 153 -6.16 14.93 33.22
CA THR A 153 -6.44 15.81 34.35
C THR A 153 -6.88 17.18 33.81
N PRO A 154 -8.12 17.63 34.08
CA PRO A 154 -8.55 18.97 33.71
C PRO A 154 -7.68 20.04 34.39
N LEU A 155 -7.25 21.05 33.64
CA LEU A 155 -6.51 22.20 34.15
C LEU A 155 -7.43 23.43 34.11
N VAL A 156 -7.95 23.82 35.27
CA VAL A 156 -8.90 24.94 35.42
C VAL A 156 -8.15 26.25 35.27
N THR A 157 -8.49 27.00 34.22
CA THR A 157 -7.90 28.29 33.87
C THR A 157 -8.60 29.44 34.60
N ALA A 158 -8.00 30.63 34.56
CA ALA A 158 -8.49 31.81 35.28
C ALA A 158 -9.90 32.30 34.85
N ASP A 159 -10.37 31.88 33.67
CA ASP A 159 -11.71 32.17 33.15
C ASP A 159 -12.78 31.16 33.62
N GLY A 160 -12.40 30.18 34.46
CA GLY A 160 -13.28 29.18 35.05
C GLY A 160 -13.62 28.01 34.13
N ARG A 161 -13.01 27.91 32.95
CA ARG A 161 -13.07 26.71 32.10
C ARG A 161 -11.91 25.77 32.45
N ALA A 162 -11.99 24.50 32.04
CA ALA A 162 -10.88 23.57 32.18
C ALA A 162 -10.37 23.06 30.84
N PHE A 163 -9.06 23.13 30.64
CA PHE A 163 -8.41 22.54 29.48
C PHE A 163 -7.96 21.11 29.83
N VAL A 164 -8.38 20.11 29.04
CA VAL A 164 -8.04 18.71 29.31
C VAL A 164 -6.57 18.47 28.97
N VAL A 165 -5.78 18.09 29.97
CA VAL A 165 -4.36 17.73 29.80
C VAL A 165 -4.20 16.23 29.95
N ASP A 166 -3.71 15.58 28.90
CA ASP A 166 -3.18 14.22 28.97
C ASP A 166 -1.77 14.28 29.56
N ARG A 167 -1.63 13.85 30.82
CA ARG A 167 -0.37 13.88 31.56
C ARG A 167 0.55 12.70 31.23
N GLY A 168 0.09 11.76 30.41
CA GLY A 168 0.85 10.60 29.95
C GLY A 168 0.26 9.28 30.43
N TRP A 169 1.06 8.22 30.30
CA TRP A 169 0.64 6.84 30.44
C TRP A 169 1.09 6.21 31.77
N VAL A 170 0.23 5.37 32.35
CA VAL A 170 0.52 4.52 33.51
C VAL A 170 0.14 3.06 33.23
N PRO A 171 0.89 2.07 33.75
CA PRO A 171 0.59 0.67 33.53
C PRO A 171 -0.68 0.23 34.24
N THR A 172 -1.28 -0.85 33.73
CA THR A 172 -2.38 -1.53 34.41
C THR A 172 -1.90 -2.12 35.75
N GLY A 173 -2.71 -1.95 36.81
CA GLY A 173 -2.43 -2.48 38.13
C GLY A 173 -2.63 -3.99 38.27
N ASN A 174 -2.38 -4.50 39.45
CA ASN A 174 -2.45 -5.94 39.75
C ASN A 174 -3.86 -6.52 39.59
N ALA A 175 -4.90 -5.74 39.88
CA ALA A 175 -6.30 -6.14 39.74
C ALA A 175 -6.81 -6.10 38.27
N GLN A 176 -6.00 -5.60 37.34
CA GLN A 176 -6.28 -5.54 35.90
C GLN A 176 -7.50 -4.70 35.47
N ASP A 177 -8.02 -3.85 36.36
CA ASP A 177 -9.20 -2.99 36.16
C ASP A 177 -8.86 -1.49 36.13
N ALA A 178 -7.82 -1.09 36.84
CA ALA A 178 -7.26 0.26 36.93
C ALA A 178 -5.75 0.22 37.24
N PRO A 179 -5.02 1.35 37.14
CA PRO A 179 -3.67 1.48 37.67
C PRO A 179 -3.66 1.34 39.20
N ASP A 180 -2.64 0.69 39.76
CA ASP A 180 -2.46 0.64 41.22
C ASP A 180 -2.04 2.02 41.80
N HIS A 181 -1.46 2.87 40.96
CA HIS A 181 -0.96 4.18 41.35
C HIS A 181 -1.00 5.16 40.17
N VAL A 182 -1.47 6.38 40.42
CA VAL A 182 -1.46 7.49 39.47
C VAL A 182 -0.71 8.67 40.11
N PRO A 183 0.47 9.06 39.59
CA PRO A 183 1.24 10.16 40.18
C PRO A 183 0.48 11.49 40.20
N ALA A 184 0.45 12.13 41.36
CA ALA A 184 -0.25 13.40 41.53
C ALA A 184 0.36 14.53 40.67
N PRO A 185 -0.44 15.49 40.18
CA PRO A 185 0.08 16.71 39.58
C PRO A 185 0.71 17.65 40.62
N PRO A 186 1.49 18.66 40.18
CA PRO A 186 1.91 19.73 41.06
C PRO A 186 0.69 20.41 41.70
N SER A 187 0.80 20.75 42.98
CA SER A 187 -0.22 21.55 43.65
C SER A 187 0.00 23.04 43.35
N GLY A 188 -1.08 23.84 43.42
CA GLY A 188 -0.97 25.27 43.16
C GLY A 188 -1.38 25.65 41.74
N GLU A 189 -0.94 26.85 41.35
CA GLU A 189 -1.01 27.30 39.97
C GLU A 189 0.15 26.69 39.18
N VAL A 190 -0.14 26.19 37.99
CA VAL A 190 0.79 25.51 37.09
C VAL A 190 0.70 26.14 35.71
N THR A 191 1.86 26.38 35.11
CA THR A 191 1.97 26.64 33.68
C THR A 191 2.42 25.36 32.98
N ALA A 192 1.53 24.81 32.17
CA ALA A 192 1.75 23.62 31.36
C ALA A 192 2.01 24.00 29.90
N ILE A 193 3.06 23.42 29.31
CA ILE A 193 3.25 23.37 27.87
C ILE A 193 2.75 22.02 27.40
N VAL A 194 1.77 22.06 26.50
CA VAL A 194 1.13 20.88 25.92
C VAL A 194 1.31 20.87 24.41
N ARG A 195 1.16 19.70 23.79
CA ARG A 195 1.04 19.54 22.34
C ARG A 195 -0.42 19.25 22.01
N LEU A 196 -1.06 20.12 21.23
CA LEU A 196 -2.48 19.98 20.93
C LEU A 196 -2.78 18.70 20.15
N GLN A 197 -3.90 18.08 20.52
CA GLN A 197 -4.50 16.93 19.84
C GLN A 197 -5.98 17.19 19.60
N GLN A 198 -6.49 16.63 18.50
CA GLN A 198 -7.92 16.67 18.18
C GLN A 198 -8.68 15.74 19.12
N SER A 199 -9.92 16.09 19.48
CA SER A 199 -10.83 15.13 20.12
C SER A 199 -10.90 13.83 19.32
N GLU A 200 -10.78 12.70 20.02
CA GLU A 200 -10.87 11.39 19.38
C GLU A 200 -12.30 11.08 18.93
N PRO A 201 -12.48 10.37 17.80
CA PRO A 201 -13.80 9.92 17.36
C PRO A 201 -14.36 8.86 18.31
N ARG A 202 -15.70 8.81 18.43
CA ARG A 202 -16.37 7.74 19.17
C ARG A 202 -16.13 6.40 18.47
N ILE A 203 -15.79 5.38 19.25
CA ILE A 203 -15.66 4.00 18.75
C ILE A 203 -17.03 3.31 18.82
N PRO A 204 -17.64 2.92 17.69
CA PRO A 204 -18.95 2.26 17.69
C PRO A 204 -18.95 0.97 18.52
N GLY A 205 -20.00 0.76 19.32
CA GLY A 205 -20.16 -0.44 20.15
C GLY A 205 -19.33 -0.46 21.44
N ARG A 206 -18.59 0.61 21.74
CA ARG A 206 -17.79 0.74 22.95
C ARG A 206 -18.39 1.81 23.85
N THR A 207 -18.64 1.47 25.11
CA THR A 207 -19.16 2.39 26.12
C THR A 207 -18.21 2.50 27.30
N ASP A 208 -18.21 3.67 27.93
CA ASP A 208 -17.50 3.89 29.18
C ASP A 208 -18.10 3.01 30.28
N PRO A 209 -17.29 2.38 31.13
CA PRO A 209 -17.84 1.56 32.21
C PRO A 209 -18.57 2.43 33.24
N ALA A 210 -19.76 1.98 33.62
CA ALA A 210 -20.62 2.69 34.55
C ALA A 210 -19.96 2.84 35.92
N HIS A 211 -20.23 3.97 36.60
CA HIS A 211 -19.75 4.26 37.95
C HIS A 211 -18.23 4.24 38.10
N THR A 212 -17.50 4.65 37.06
CA THR A 212 -16.04 4.78 37.09
C THR A 212 -15.60 6.07 36.39
N ASP A 213 -14.42 6.56 36.77
CA ASP A 213 -13.77 7.74 36.18
C ASP A 213 -12.99 7.39 34.92
N GLN A 214 -13.37 6.32 34.24
CA GLN A 214 -12.63 5.82 33.11
C GLN A 214 -13.43 5.99 31.82
N VAL A 215 -12.71 6.29 30.76
CA VAL A 215 -13.24 6.54 29.41
C VAL A 215 -12.56 5.63 28.39
N GLN A 216 -13.24 5.36 27.28
CA GLN A 216 -12.69 4.49 26.23
C GLN A 216 -11.84 5.25 25.20
N SER A 217 -12.05 6.56 25.08
CA SER A 217 -11.40 7.43 24.11
C SER A 217 -11.43 8.87 24.63
N VAL A 218 -10.52 9.72 24.16
CA VAL A 218 -10.51 11.17 24.48
C VAL A 218 -11.54 11.92 23.62
N THR A 219 -12.78 11.43 23.62
CA THR A 219 -13.89 12.12 22.97
C THR A 219 -14.36 13.24 23.89
N LEU A 220 -13.99 14.48 23.59
CA LEU A 220 -14.20 15.62 24.50
C LEU A 220 -15.68 15.92 24.78
N SER A 221 -16.57 15.59 23.85
CA SER A 221 -18.02 15.67 24.09
C SER A 221 -18.55 14.68 25.14
N ASP A 222 -17.83 13.59 25.42
CA ASP A 222 -18.16 12.65 26.50
C ASP A 222 -17.42 12.99 27.78
N VAL A 223 -16.15 13.40 27.68
CA VAL A 223 -15.37 13.93 28.81
C VAL A 223 -16.13 15.09 29.47
N ALA A 224 -16.67 16.02 28.68
CA ALA A 224 -17.46 17.16 29.17
C ALA A 224 -18.72 16.78 29.98
N LYS A 225 -19.17 15.52 29.94
CA LYS A 225 -20.32 15.03 30.73
C LYS A 225 -19.91 14.38 32.04
N LYS A 226 -18.61 14.10 32.21
CA LYS A 226 -18.01 13.41 33.35
C LYS A 226 -17.24 14.36 34.27
N VAL A 227 -17.03 15.59 33.84
CA VAL A 227 -16.37 16.65 34.60
C VAL A 227 -17.39 17.75 34.89
N ASP A 228 -17.30 18.36 36.06
CA ASP A 228 -18.22 19.40 36.52
C ASP A 228 -17.89 20.75 35.88
N THR A 229 -16.62 21.00 35.58
CA THR A 229 -16.14 22.26 35.00
C THR A 229 -16.33 22.30 33.48
N PRO A 230 -16.86 23.39 32.88
CA PRO A 230 -16.95 23.52 31.43
C PRO A 230 -15.58 23.43 30.75
N ILE A 231 -15.44 22.61 29.71
CA ILE A 231 -14.14 22.37 29.05
C ILE A 231 -14.01 22.94 27.64
N TRP A 232 -12.77 23.12 27.19
CA TRP A 232 -12.47 23.19 25.75
C TRP A 232 -12.78 21.82 25.11
N THR A 233 -13.60 21.84 24.06
CA THR A 233 -14.06 20.64 23.33
C THR A 233 -13.49 20.52 21.92
N GLY A 234 -12.79 21.56 21.44
CA GLY A 234 -12.12 21.54 20.13
C GLY A 234 -10.86 20.68 20.12
N GLY A 235 -10.12 20.65 21.22
CA GLY A 235 -8.91 19.84 21.37
C GLY A 235 -8.46 19.72 22.82
N TYR A 236 -7.57 18.77 23.06
CA TYR A 236 -6.90 18.54 24.34
C TYR A 236 -5.39 18.64 24.16
N GLY A 237 -4.61 18.53 25.23
CA GLY A 237 -3.16 18.68 25.15
C GLY A 237 -2.40 17.52 25.76
N GLN A 238 -1.47 16.94 25.02
CA GLN A 238 -0.47 16.03 25.56
C GLN A 238 0.62 16.81 26.29
N LEU A 239 0.85 16.53 27.56
CA LEU A 239 1.80 17.25 28.39
C LEU A 239 3.23 17.10 27.86
N ALA A 240 3.90 18.22 27.57
CA ALA A 240 5.32 18.26 27.25
C ALA A 240 6.15 18.65 28.48
N SER A 241 5.73 19.71 29.18
CA SER A 241 6.39 20.18 30.40
C SER A 241 5.41 20.94 31.28
N GLU A 242 5.67 20.99 32.57
CA GLU A 242 4.91 21.79 33.53
C GLU A 242 5.85 22.44 34.54
N SER A 243 5.44 23.61 35.04
CA SER A 243 6.13 24.36 36.09
C SER A 243 5.09 24.89 37.09
N PRO A 244 5.27 24.67 38.41
CA PRO A 244 6.38 23.95 39.05
C PRO A 244 6.41 22.46 38.70
N ALA A 245 7.56 21.82 38.91
CA ALA A 245 7.69 20.38 38.72
C ALA A 245 6.86 19.62 39.78
N PRO A 246 6.26 18.46 39.44
CA PRO A 246 5.56 17.64 40.41
C PRO A 246 6.52 17.04 41.44
N ALA A 247 5.99 16.70 42.62
CA ALA A 247 6.75 16.05 43.68
C ALA A 247 7.22 14.64 43.30
N GLU A 248 6.45 13.97 42.43
CA GLU A 248 6.71 12.62 41.94
C GLU A 248 7.06 12.63 40.44
N ALA A 249 7.64 11.53 39.95
CA ALA A 249 7.85 11.37 38.52
C ALA A 249 6.50 11.37 37.80
N ARG A 250 6.42 12.15 36.71
CA ARG A 250 5.23 12.22 35.86
C ARG A 250 4.90 10.85 35.26
N PRO A 251 3.62 10.61 34.89
CA PRO A 251 3.28 9.51 33.99
C PRO A 251 4.18 9.50 32.75
N LEU A 252 4.35 8.32 32.15
CA LEU A 252 5.24 8.14 31.03
C LEU A 252 4.76 9.00 29.84
N GLY A 253 5.61 9.91 29.38
CA GLY A 253 5.30 10.77 28.26
C GLY A 253 5.24 10.02 26.93
N TRP A 254 4.85 10.75 25.88
CA TRP A 254 4.76 10.22 24.54
C TRP A 254 6.08 10.29 23.79
N ASP A 255 6.39 9.22 23.06
CA ASP A 255 7.47 9.25 22.09
C ASP A 255 7.14 10.22 20.96
N ARG A 256 8.17 10.89 20.46
CA ARG A 256 8.01 11.74 19.28
C ARG A 256 7.57 10.88 18.09
N PRO A 257 6.51 11.27 17.36
CA PRO A 257 6.16 10.59 16.13
C PRO A 257 7.35 10.54 15.17
N THR A 258 7.65 9.36 14.63
CA THR A 258 8.73 9.18 13.67
C THR A 258 8.31 9.73 12.32
N ALA A 259 9.22 10.45 11.65
CA ALA A 259 9.02 10.92 10.30
C ALA A 259 9.20 9.77 9.29
N ASP A 260 8.23 8.88 9.24
CA ASP A 260 8.21 7.75 8.30
C ASP A 260 7.13 7.97 7.23
N THR A 261 7.49 7.70 5.98
CA THR A 261 6.56 7.75 4.84
C THR A 261 6.17 6.35 4.35
N GLY A 262 6.66 5.31 5.03
CA GLY A 262 6.48 3.92 4.67
C GLY A 262 7.07 3.57 3.31
N LEU A 263 6.59 2.45 2.74
CA LEU A 263 7.01 1.96 1.43
C LEU A 263 6.17 2.51 0.27
N HIS A 264 5.35 3.53 0.52
CA HIS A 264 4.40 4.04 -0.49
C HIS A 264 5.09 4.53 -1.77
N LEU A 265 6.29 5.14 -1.67
CA LEU A 265 7.05 5.57 -2.84
C LEU A 265 7.58 4.39 -3.67
N SER A 266 8.12 3.35 -3.04
CA SER A 266 8.64 2.19 -3.77
C SER A 266 7.51 1.44 -4.46
N TYR A 267 6.35 1.29 -3.81
CA TYR A 267 5.17 0.69 -4.43
C TYR A 267 4.61 1.54 -5.58
N PHE A 268 4.60 2.88 -5.46
CA PHE A 268 4.25 3.76 -6.57
C PHE A 268 5.10 3.45 -7.81
N ILE A 269 6.42 3.44 -7.67
CA ILE A 269 7.35 3.14 -8.78
C ILE A 269 7.12 1.72 -9.30
N GLN A 270 6.96 0.75 -8.39
CA GLN A 270 6.73 -0.66 -8.73
C GLN A 270 5.49 -0.86 -9.60
N TRP A 271 4.38 -0.18 -9.32
CA TRP A 271 3.17 -0.28 -10.13
C TRP A 271 3.37 0.24 -11.56
N PHE A 272 4.14 1.32 -11.73
CA PHE A 272 4.51 1.80 -13.05
C PHE A 272 5.47 0.86 -13.78
N MET A 273 6.39 0.21 -13.06
CA MET A 273 7.24 -0.84 -13.63
C MET A 273 6.43 -2.06 -14.07
N PHE A 274 5.38 -2.46 -13.34
CA PHE A 274 4.48 -3.52 -13.77
C PHE A 274 3.70 -3.15 -15.03
N ALA A 275 3.17 -1.92 -15.12
CA ALA A 275 2.51 -1.44 -16.32
C ALA A 275 3.46 -1.50 -17.54
N ALA A 276 4.69 -0.98 -17.40
CA ALA A 276 5.70 -1.04 -18.45
C ALA A 276 6.11 -2.49 -18.79
N GLY A 277 6.27 -3.34 -17.78
CA GLY A 277 6.59 -4.75 -17.93
C GLY A 277 5.49 -5.54 -18.67
N GLY A 278 4.22 -5.22 -18.45
CA GLY A 278 3.10 -5.80 -19.19
C GLY A 278 3.17 -5.52 -20.69
N PHE A 279 3.50 -4.29 -21.07
CA PHE A 279 3.74 -3.95 -22.48
C PHE A 279 5.02 -4.59 -23.04
N GLY A 280 6.10 -4.63 -22.24
CA GLY A 280 7.33 -5.33 -22.61
C GLY A 280 7.11 -6.82 -22.87
N PHE A 281 6.30 -7.47 -22.04
CA PHE A 281 5.90 -8.87 -22.20
C PHE A 281 5.03 -9.06 -23.44
N LEU A 282 4.06 -8.17 -23.69
CA LEU A 282 3.27 -8.21 -24.91
C LEU A 282 4.15 -8.07 -26.16
N ALA A 283 5.10 -7.13 -26.17
CA ALA A 283 6.04 -6.94 -27.26
C ALA A 283 6.92 -8.17 -27.47
N TYR A 284 7.39 -8.80 -26.39
CA TYR A 284 8.13 -10.07 -26.44
C TYR A 284 7.31 -11.17 -27.11
N LEU A 285 6.03 -11.35 -26.72
CA LEU A 285 5.15 -12.32 -27.35
C LEU A 285 4.92 -12.01 -28.83
N MET A 286 4.75 -10.73 -29.19
CA MET A 286 4.58 -10.33 -30.59
C MET A 286 5.82 -10.67 -31.43
N VAL A 287 7.03 -10.40 -30.92
CA VAL A 287 8.29 -10.76 -31.59
C VAL A 287 8.44 -12.28 -31.71
N GLN A 288 8.07 -13.03 -30.69
CA GLN A 288 8.13 -14.50 -30.72
C GLN A 288 7.17 -15.07 -31.76
N GLU A 289 5.94 -14.56 -31.84
CA GLU A 289 4.96 -14.97 -32.84
C GLU A 289 5.39 -14.60 -34.26
N TYR A 290 5.95 -13.39 -34.45
CA TYR A 290 6.52 -12.98 -35.73
C TYR A 290 7.59 -13.97 -36.22
N ARG A 291 8.49 -14.39 -35.32
CA ARG A 291 9.55 -15.36 -35.64
C ARG A 291 9.00 -16.71 -36.02
N ASN A 292 7.97 -17.18 -35.31
CA ASN A 292 7.33 -18.47 -35.61
C ASN A 292 6.60 -18.44 -36.97
N LEU A 293 5.87 -17.36 -37.28
CA LEU A 293 5.10 -17.24 -38.51
C LEU A 293 5.95 -16.96 -39.76
N ASN A 294 7.15 -16.40 -39.60
CA ASN A 294 8.08 -16.09 -40.68
C ASN A 294 9.38 -16.92 -40.61
N GLN A 295 9.33 -18.10 -39.99
CA GLN A 295 10.52 -18.97 -39.83
C GLN A 295 11.13 -19.44 -41.17
N ASP A 296 10.31 -19.49 -42.23
CA ASP A 296 10.73 -19.92 -43.57
C ASP A 296 11.18 -18.73 -44.46
N ASP A 297 11.09 -17.49 -43.96
CA ASP A 297 11.59 -16.29 -44.64
C ASP A 297 13.12 -16.32 -44.71
N PRO A 298 13.74 -16.24 -45.91
CA PRO A 298 15.19 -16.23 -46.07
C PRO A 298 15.89 -15.19 -45.18
N GLU A 299 15.32 -14.00 -45.04
CA GLU A 299 15.92 -12.94 -44.22
C GLU A 299 15.86 -13.27 -42.72
N GLU A 300 14.74 -13.83 -42.24
CA GLU A 300 14.62 -14.18 -40.83
C GLU A 300 15.46 -15.41 -40.48
N ARG A 301 15.65 -16.36 -41.41
CA ARG A 301 16.59 -17.47 -41.29
C ARG A 301 18.02 -16.96 -41.16
N GLU A 302 18.43 -16.00 -41.99
CA GLU A 302 19.75 -15.36 -41.91
C GLU A 302 19.93 -14.64 -40.56
N ARG A 303 18.94 -13.84 -40.13
CA ARG A 303 18.94 -13.19 -38.81
C ARG A 303 18.98 -14.21 -37.66
N ALA A 304 18.31 -15.35 -37.78
CA ALA A 304 18.34 -16.41 -36.78
C ALA A 304 19.73 -17.05 -36.67
N LEU A 305 20.38 -17.33 -37.81
CA LEU A 305 21.75 -17.84 -37.87
C LEU A 305 22.74 -16.81 -37.28
N GLU A 306 22.58 -15.52 -37.58
CA GLU A 306 23.43 -14.47 -37.00
C GLU A 306 23.28 -14.40 -35.46
N ARG A 307 22.04 -14.53 -34.95
CA ARG A 307 21.79 -14.57 -33.51
C ARG A 307 22.41 -15.80 -32.84
N GLN A 308 22.36 -16.97 -33.48
CA GLN A 308 23.07 -18.16 -33.01
C GLN A 308 24.57 -17.92 -32.97
N ARG A 309 25.17 -17.43 -34.06
CA ARG A 309 26.59 -17.06 -34.11
C ARG A 309 26.99 -16.09 -32.99
N ARG A 310 26.18 -15.06 -32.70
CA ARG A 310 26.43 -14.12 -31.60
C ARG A 310 26.29 -14.77 -30.22
N LYS A 311 25.39 -15.73 -30.04
CA LYS A 311 25.23 -16.47 -28.80
C LYS A 311 26.43 -17.41 -28.58
N ASP A 312 26.85 -18.11 -29.62
CA ASP A 312 27.99 -19.03 -29.59
C ASP A 312 29.33 -18.28 -29.43
N ALA A 313 29.40 -17.03 -29.89
CA ALA A 313 30.55 -16.15 -29.69
C ALA A 313 30.61 -15.50 -28.31
N LYS A 314 29.54 -15.58 -27.48
CA LYS A 314 29.62 -15.10 -26.10
C LYS A 314 30.46 -16.06 -25.27
N PRO A 315 31.37 -15.55 -24.42
CA PRO A 315 32.10 -16.41 -23.48
C PRO A 315 31.09 -17.13 -22.57
N LYS A 316 31.34 -18.42 -22.34
CA LYS A 316 30.50 -19.25 -21.46
C LYS A 316 30.48 -18.66 -20.05
N THR A 317 29.32 -18.71 -19.42
CA THR A 317 29.15 -18.30 -18.02
C THR A 317 29.78 -19.32 -17.07
N ASP A 318 30.17 -18.90 -15.87
CA ASP A 318 30.78 -19.78 -14.87
C ASP A 318 29.92 -21.01 -14.56
N ALA A 319 28.59 -20.84 -14.54
CA ALA A 319 27.64 -21.94 -14.38
C ALA A 319 27.68 -22.96 -15.53
N GLU A 320 27.82 -22.51 -16.78
CA GLU A 320 27.95 -23.39 -17.95
C GLU A 320 29.30 -24.13 -17.96
N ILE A 321 30.37 -23.50 -17.45
CA ILE A 321 31.68 -24.12 -17.29
C ILE A 321 31.63 -25.20 -16.20
N GLU A 322 30.97 -24.94 -15.08
CA GLU A 322 30.78 -25.93 -14.00
C GLU A 322 29.96 -27.14 -14.46
N ASP A 323 28.86 -26.93 -15.18
CA ASP A 323 28.03 -28.00 -15.72
C ASP A 323 28.82 -28.89 -16.72
N GLU A 324 29.65 -28.29 -17.57
CA GLU A 324 30.54 -29.03 -18.47
C GLU A 324 31.61 -29.83 -17.72
N LEU A 325 32.20 -29.27 -16.66
CA LEU A 325 33.16 -29.98 -15.81
C LEU A 325 32.52 -31.15 -15.05
N ILE A 326 31.25 -31.04 -14.67
CA ILE A 326 30.48 -32.12 -14.02
C ILE A 326 30.13 -33.21 -15.04
N GLN A 327 29.70 -32.84 -16.25
CA GLN A 327 29.39 -33.80 -17.32
C GLN A 327 30.63 -34.54 -17.82
N ALA A 328 31.78 -33.87 -17.91
CA ALA A 328 33.06 -34.47 -18.33
C ALA A 328 33.66 -35.45 -17.29
N ARG A 329 33.13 -35.48 -16.06
CA ARG A 329 33.55 -36.40 -14.98
C ARG A 329 32.66 -37.65 -14.84
N ARG A 330 31.60 -37.79 -15.64
CA ARG A 330 30.76 -39.00 -15.70
C ARG A 330 31.17 -39.91 -16.84
#